data_AF-A0A8H7M738-F1
#
_entry.id   AF-A0A8H7M738-F1
#
_cell.length_a   1.000
_cell.length_b   1.000
_cell.length_c   1.000
_cell.angle_alpha   90.00
_cell.angle_beta   90.00
_cell.angle_gamma   90.00
#
_symmetry.space_group_name_H-M   'P 1'
#
loop_
_entity.id
_entity.type
_entity.pdbx_description
1 polymer ?
#
loop_
_entity_poly.entity_id
_entity_poly.type
_entity_poly.pdbx_seq_one_letter_code
_entity_poly.pdbx_strand_id
1 'polypeptide(L)'
;MSDPTPPKPQKAKATTPSKGGRDRRNEPIEVRNSKTLSYILRHGAAKEQLTLRSDGLTVGLPHCQLARPKLKELDLSGLLKIVASDQKQRYQLGVENESDGPKAPILPITPAQAPDSANLLWIRANQGHTLKVDELETKPITDSSEVPCAVHGTNLKAWESIKKQGLSRMRRNHIHLASGRPGASGVISGMRNSSQILIFVNVAAAMAAGVLFSLSANGVILTAGDSNGFLPPAYFSSVERKNEDGWEEIPFDGGNVAGSQGQGMV
;
A
#
# COMPACT_ATOMS: atom_id res chain seq x y z
N MET A 1 26.82 71.31 1.79
CA MET A 1 25.47 70.73 1.77
C MET A 1 25.54 69.53 0.84
N SER A 2 25.78 68.37 1.43
CA SER A 2 26.16 67.14 0.72
C SER A 2 25.02 66.15 0.87
N ASP A 3 24.33 65.85 -0.22
CA ASP A 3 23.16 64.97 -0.23
C ASP A 3 23.52 63.54 0.23
N PRO A 4 22.71 62.93 1.13
CA PRO A 4 22.91 61.55 1.54
C PRO A 4 22.41 60.57 0.45
N THR A 5 23.27 59.60 0.13
CA THR A 5 23.02 58.53 -0.84
C THR A 5 21.84 57.62 -0.41
N PRO A 6 20.95 57.20 -1.32
CA PRO A 6 19.80 56.37 -0.98
C PRO A 6 20.19 54.93 -0.58
N PRO A 7 19.43 54.27 0.31
CA PRO A 7 19.73 52.92 0.77
C PRO A 7 19.45 51.87 -0.32
N LYS A 8 20.34 50.86 -0.41
CA LYS A 8 20.21 49.74 -1.34
C LYS A 8 18.99 48.87 -1.01
N PRO A 9 18.28 48.34 -2.03
CA PRO A 9 17.09 47.53 -1.82
C PRO A 9 17.46 46.17 -1.20
N GLN A 10 16.82 45.85 -0.07
CA GLN A 10 16.91 44.54 0.56
C GLN A 10 16.13 43.51 -0.28
N LYS A 11 16.78 42.42 -0.68
CA LYS A 11 16.14 41.31 -1.39
C LYS A 11 15.09 40.66 -0.49
N ALA A 12 13.82 40.74 -0.89
CA ALA A 12 12.75 39.97 -0.28
C ALA A 12 13.05 38.47 -0.37
N LYS A 13 13.10 37.78 0.77
CA LYS A 13 13.12 36.31 0.81
C LYS A 13 11.79 35.80 0.27
N ALA A 14 11.82 35.22 -0.92
CA ALA A 14 10.69 34.47 -1.47
C ALA A 14 10.37 33.29 -0.54
N THR A 15 9.27 33.40 0.20
CA THR A 15 8.69 32.28 0.94
C THR A 15 8.12 31.29 -0.06
N THR A 16 8.82 30.18 -0.29
CA THR A 16 8.26 29.04 -1.01
C THR A 16 7.00 28.56 -0.29
N PRO A 17 5.85 28.40 -0.98
CA PRO A 17 4.65 27.89 -0.36
C PRO A 17 4.89 26.47 0.15
N SER A 18 4.61 26.25 1.42
CA SER A 18 4.71 24.94 2.05
C SER A 18 3.80 23.95 1.34
N LYS A 19 4.31 22.73 1.13
CA LYS A 19 3.57 21.61 0.54
C LYS A 19 2.21 21.49 1.26
N GLY A 20 1.12 21.65 0.51
CA GLY A 20 -0.25 21.48 1.01
C GLY A 20 -0.46 20.09 1.60
N GLY A 21 -0.21 19.96 2.90
CA GLY A 21 -0.76 18.88 3.71
C GLY A 21 -2.21 19.23 3.99
N ARG A 22 -3.15 18.37 3.59
CA ARG A 22 -4.54 18.50 4.05
C ARG A 22 -4.54 18.60 5.57
N ASP A 23 -5.17 19.66 6.10
CA ASP A 23 -5.31 19.84 7.53
C ASP A 23 -6.13 18.66 8.07
N ARG A 24 -5.46 17.78 8.83
CA ARG A 24 -6.07 16.58 9.39
C ARG A 24 -7.18 16.92 10.39
N ARG A 25 -7.25 18.15 10.90
CA ARG A 25 -8.27 18.60 11.86
C ARG A 25 -9.68 18.66 11.25
N ASN A 26 -9.78 18.82 9.93
CA ASN A 26 -11.05 18.91 9.21
C ASN A 26 -11.57 17.56 8.69
N GLU A 27 -10.83 16.46 8.91
CA GLU A 27 -11.28 15.13 8.52
C GLU A 27 -12.17 14.51 9.61
N PRO A 28 -13.21 13.72 9.23
CA PRO A 28 -14.00 12.98 10.21
C PRO A 28 -13.12 12.15 11.14
N ILE A 29 -13.50 12.07 12.41
CA ILE A 29 -12.72 11.38 13.45
C ILE A 29 -12.40 9.93 13.06
N GLU A 30 -13.35 9.23 12.44
CA GLU A 30 -13.19 7.86 11.95
C GLU A 30 -12.10 7.74 10.87
N VAL A 31 -12.04 8.70 9.94
CA VAL A 31 -11.02 8.74 8.88
C VAL A 31 -9.64 9.00 9.47
N ARG A 32 -9.56 9.90 10.46
CA ARG A 32 -8.31 10.18 11.19
C ARG A 32 -7.85 8.96 11.98
N ASN A 33 -8.76 8.27 12.67
CA ASN A 33 -8.47 7.07 13.44
C ASN A 33 -8.00 5.94 12.52
N SER A 34 -8.67 5.70 11.39
CA SER A 34 -8.24 4.70 10.40
C SER A 34 -6.85 5.01 9.82
N LYS A 35 -6.55 6.27 9.48
CA LYS A 35 -5.21 6.66 9.02
C LYS A 35 -4.14 6.49 10.10
N THR A 36 -4.47 6.81 11.34
CA THR A 36 -3.57 6.67 12.49
C THR A 36 -3.29 5.21 12.77
N LEU A 37 -4.32 4.37 12.85
CA LEU A 37 -4.23 2.92 13.00
C LEU A 37 -3.38 2.29 11.89
N SER A 38 -3.67 2.64 10.62
CA SER A 38 -2.85 2.22 9.48
C SER A 38 -1.38 2.63 9.61
N TYR A 39 -1.08 3.84 10.08
CA TYR A 39 0.31 4.27 10.27
C TYR A 39 1.01 3.46 11.37
N ILE A 40 0.34 3.26 12.50
CA ILE A 40 0.87 2.54 13.64
C ILE A 40 1.23 1.11 13.25
N LEU A 41 0.27 0.37 12.68
CA LEU A 41 0.45 -1.03 12.29
C LEU A 41 1.49 -1.21 11.19
N ARG A 42 1.69 -0.23 10.30
CA ARG A 42 2.61 -0.36 9.15
C ARG A 42 4.01 0.18 9.38
N HIS A 43 4.14 1.20 10.23
CA HIS A 43 5.35 2.02 10.34
C HIS A 43 5.68 2.44 11.78
N GLY A 44 4.66 2.64 12.60
CA GLY A 44 4.76 3.35 13.87
C GLY A 44 4.92 2.46 15.09
N ALA A 45 4.76 1.13 14.98
CA ALA A 45 4.69 0.23 16.14
C ALA A 45 5.86 0.43 17.13
N ALA A 46 7.11 0.43 16.65
CA ALA A 46 8.28 0.68 17.49
C ALA A 46 8.31 2.09 18.10
N LYS A 47 7.89 3.11 17.35
CA LYS A 47 7.85 4.51 17.83
C LYS A 47 6.77 4.74 18.88
N GLU A 48 5.67 4.00 18.77
CA GLU A 48 4.57 4.01 19.72
C GLU A 48 4.78 2.97 20.84
N GLN A 49 5.96 2.33 20.90
CA GLN A 49 6.36 1.34 21.90
C GLN A 49 5.35 0.18 22.04
N LEU A 50 4.73 -0.20 20.92
CA LEU A 50 3.84 -1.34 20.88
C LEU A 50 4.67 -2.62 20.90
N THR A 51 4.34 -3.50 21.84
CA THR A 51 4.90 -4.85 21.85
C THR A 51 4.22 -5.61 20.73
N LEU A 52 4.94 -5.79 19.64
CA LEU A 52 4.54 -6.69 18.56
C LEU A 52 4.67 -8.13 19.07
N ARG A 53 3.74 -8.99 18.68
CA ARG A 53 3.85 -10.44 18.94
C ARG A 53 5.13 -10.99 18.28
N SER A 54 5.48 -12.24 18.57
CA SER A 54 6.64 -12.90 17.94
C SER A 54 6.55 -12.95 16.41
N ASP A 55 5.34 -12.84 15.85
CA ASP A 55 5.11 -12.70 14.41
C ASP A 55 5.44 -11.30 13.85
N GLY A 56 5.83 -10.35 14.69
CA GLY A 56 6.25 -8.99 14.33
C GLY A 56 5.17 -8.09 13.72
N LEU A 57 3.91 -8.53 13.63
CA LEU A 57 2.83 -7.84 12.90
C LEU A 57 1.58 -7.60 13.75
N THR A 58 1.41 -8.39 14.80
CA THR A 58 0.19 -8.41 15.60
C THR A 58 0.36 -7.57 16.86
N VAL A 59 -0.61 -6.69 17.13
CA VAL A 59 -0.68 -5.93 18.38
C VAL A 59 -1.87 -6.43 19.19
N GLY A 60 -1.61 -6.88 20.41
CA GLY A 60 -2.66 -7.22 21.38
C GLY A 60 -3.48 -5.98 21.73
N LEU A 61 -4.80 -6.10 21.67
CA LEU A 61 -5.71 -5.01 21.96
C LEU A 61 -5.74 -4.53 23.42
N PRO A 62 -5.40 -5.30 24.48
CA PRO A 62 -5.20 -4.68 25.79
C PRO A 62 -3.93 -3.81 25.83
N HIS A 63 -2.94 -4.04 24.95
CA HIS A 63 -1.80 -3.14 24.77
C HIS A 63 -2.10 -1.96 23.82
N CYS A 64 -3.10 -2.11 22.94
CA CYS A 64 -3.64 -1.05 22.09
C CYS A 64 -4.75 -0.23 22.78
N GLN A 65 -5.35 -0.72 23.87
CA GLN A 65 -6.39 -0.04 24.61
C GLN A 65 -5.83 1.22 25.27
N LEU A 66 -6.32 2.37 24.77
CA LEU A 66 -6.89 3.42 25.62
C LEU A 66 -5.96 4.28 26.50
N ALA A 67 -4.67 3.97 26.62
CA ALA A 67 -3.73 4.77 27.43
C ALA A 67 -2.90 5.80 26.64
N ARG A 68 -3.17 6.00 25.34
CA ARG A 68 -2.24 6.74 24.45
C ARG A 68 -2.83 8.03 23.87
N PRO A 69 -2.12 9.17 23.91
CA PRO A 69 -2.68 10.47 23.53
C PRO A 69 -3.28 10.55 22.12
N LYS A 70 -2.76 9.79 21.15
CA LYS A 70 -3.19 9.83 19.74
C LYS A 70 -4.41 8.97 19.41
N LEU A 71 -4.78 8.02 20.29
CA LEU A 71 -5.92 7.12 20.12
C LEU A 71 -6.85 7.12 21.36
N LYS A 72 -6.73 8.12 22.24
CA LYS A 72 -7.55 8.26 23.46
C LYS A 72 -9.06 8.26 23.18
N GLU A 73 -9.46 8.68 21.99
CA GLU A 73 -10.86 8.75 21.55
C GLU A 73 -11.32 7.49 20.80
N LEU A 74 -10.46 6.49 20.59
CA LEU A 74 -10.80 5.25 19.90
C LEU A 74 -11.06 4.15 20.92
N ASP A 75 -12.34 3.87 21.16
CA ASP A 75 -12.80 2.73 21.96
C ASP A 75 -12.90 1.44 21.12
N LEU A 76 -13.18 0.31 21.80
CA LEU A 76 -13.32 -0.99 21.13
C LEU A 76 -14.41 -0.96 20.05
N SER A 77 -15.56 -0.34 20.35
CA SER A 77 -16.65 -0.14 19.40
C SER A 77 -16.21 0.61 18.15
N GLY A 78 -15.49 1.72 18.31
CA GLY A 78 -14.94 2.51 17.21
C GLY A 78 -13.91 1.73 16.38
N LEU A 79 -13.07 0.92 17.02
CA LEU A 79 -12.11 0.06 16.30
C LEU A 79 -12.84 -0.99 15.45
N LEU A 80 -13.80 -1.70 16.04
CA LEU A 80 -14.59 -2.72 15.34
C LEU A 80 -15.34 -2.10 14.15
N LYS A 81 -15.87 -0.87 14.29
CA LYS A 81 -16.48 -0.11 13.18
C LYS A 81 -15.47 0.25 12.09
N ILE A 82 -14.25 0.65 12.43
CA ILE A 82 -13.19 0.93 11.44
C ILE A 82 -12.85 -0.32 10.63
N VAL A 83 -12.72 -1.48 11.29
CA VAL A 83 -12.45 -2.74 10.60
C VAL A 83 -13.64 -3.16 9.74
N ALA A 84 -14.86 -3.08 10.27
CA ALA A 84 -16.09 -3.44 9.56
C ALA A 84 -16.35 -2.59 8.31
N SER A 85 -16.07 -1.28 8.39
CA SER A 85 -16.25 -0.33 7.27
C SER A 85 -15.05 -0.27 6.33
N ASP A 86 -13.99 -1.04 6.57
CA ASP A 86 -12.81 -1.05 5.73
C ASP A 86 -13.04 -1.84 4.43
N GLN A 87 -13.59 -1.14 3.44
CA GLN A 87 -13.78 -1.66 2.08
C GLN A 87 -12.48 -2.16 1.44
N LYS A 88 -11.31 -1.75 1.96
CA LYS A 88 -10.00 -2.15 1.43
C LYS A 88 -9.39 -3.36 2.14
N GLN A 89 -10.05 -3.91 3.16
CA GLN A 89 -9.59 -5.08 3.91
C GLN A 89 -8.11 -4.95 4.31
N ARG A 90 -7.76 -3.79 4.88
CA ARG A 90 -6.41 -3.41 5.32
C ARG A 90 -6.07 -4.04 6.66
N TYR A 91 -7.05 -4.48 7.42
CA TYR A 91 -6.89 -5.01 8.76
C TYR A 91 -7.38 -6.44 8.85
N GLN A 92 -6.74 -7.24 9.69
CA GLN A 92 -7.24 -8.53 10.14
C GLN A 92 -7.38 -8.47 11.66
N LEU A 93 -8.54 -8.90 12.15
CA LEU A 93 -8.80 -9.14 13.57
C LEU A 93 -8.67 -10.62 13.88
N GLY A 94 -8.35 -10.93 15.12
CA GLY A 94 -8.42 -12.28 15.64
C GLY A 94 -8.44 -12.35 17.17
N VAL A 95 -8.59 -13.55 17.72
CA VAL A 95 -8.72 -13.84 19.17
C VAL A 95 -7.71 -14.86 19.72
N GLU A 96 -7.01 -14.50 20.80
CA GLU A 96 -6.10 -15.39 21.53
C GLU A 96 -6.87 -16.32 22.43
N ASN A 97 -6.54 -17.60 22.31
CA ASN A 97 -6.86 -18.56 23.36
C ASN A 97 -5.82 -18.39 24.46
N GLU A 98 -6.24 -17.94 25.65
CA GLU A 98 -5.35 -17.82 26.82
C GLU A 98 -4.67 -19.15 27.19
N SER A 99 -5.25 -20.28 26.77
CA SER A 99 -4.77 -21.63 27.06
C SER A 99 -3.54 -22.07 26.24
N ASP A 100 -3.26 -21.43 25.11
CA ASP A 100 -2.37 -21.99 24.09
C ASP A 100 -0.96 -21.32 24.06
N GLY A 101 -0.73 -20.35 24.94
CA GLY A 101 0.53 -19.61 25.05
C GLY A 101 0.79 -18.62 23.89
N PRO A 102 1.88 -17.82 23.95
CA PRO A 102 2.12 -16.67 23.06
C PRO A 102 2.37 -17.03 21.57
N LYS A 103 2.47 -18.33 21.25
CA LYS A 103 2.66 -18.86 19.89
C LYS A 103 1.40 -19.48 19.30
N ALA A 104 0.26 -19.41 20.01
CA ALA A 104 -1.00 -19.94 19.52
C ALA A 104 -1.35 -19.36 18.14
N PRO A 105 -1.93 -20.17 17.24
CA PRO A 105 -2.34 -19.70 15.93
C PRO A 105 -3.43 -18.64 16.07
N ILE A 106 -3.29 -17.58 15.27
CA ILE A 106 -4.21 -16.46 15.29
C ILE A 106 -5.50 -16.90 14.59
N LEU A 107 -6.61 -17.09 15.32
CA LEU A 107 -7.90 -17.37 14.70
C LEU A 107 -8.53 -16.08 14.19
N PRO A 108 -8.68 -15.90 12.86
CA PRO A 108 -9.29 -14.71 12.30
C PRO A 108 -10.77 -14.67 12.66
N ILE A 109 -11.24 -13.51 13.12
CA ILE A 109 -12.64 -13.29 13.45
C ILE A 109 -13.17 -12.03 12.74
N THR A 110 -14.47 -12.01 12.51
CA THR A 110 -15.18 -10.80 12.07
C THR A 110 -15.45 -9.88 13.26
N PRO A 111 -15.67 -8.57 13.03
CA PRO A 111 -16.07 -7.65 14.09
C PRO A 111 -17.32 -8.09 14.86
N ALA A 112 -18.23 -8.84 14.24
CA ALA A 112 -19.43 -9.38 14.87
C ALA A 112 -19.15 -10.58 15.81
N GLN A 113 -17.99 -11.22 15.66
CA GLN A 113 -17.52 -12.34 16.49
C GLN A 113 -16.53 -11.88 17.55
N ALA A 114 -16.24 -10.58 17.64
CA ALA A 114 -15.32 -10.05 18.62
C ALA A 114 -15.90 -10.22 20.03
N PRO A 115 -15.13 -10.75 21.00
CA PRO A 115 -15.55 -10.80 22.40
C PRO A 115 -15.72 -9.39 22.96
N ASP A 116 -16.57 -9.28 23.98
CA ASP A 116 -16.81 -8.03 24.69
C ASP A 116 -15.55 -7.51 25.41
N SER A 117 -14.61 -8.41 25.71
CA SER A 117 -13.31 -8.07 26.30
C SER A 117 -12.22 -7.93 25.23
N ALA A 118 -11.54 -6.80 25.21
CA ALA A 118 -10.44 -6.55 24.29
C ALA A 118 -9.18 -7.35 24.63
N ASN A 119 -9.09 -7.97 25.81
CA ASN A 119 -7.87 -8.61 26.31
C ASN A 119 -7.38 -9.76 25.43
N LEU A 120 -8.30 -10.42 24.75
CA LEU A 120 -8.02 -11.54 23.85
C LEU A 120 -7.92 -11.10 22.40
N LEU A 121 -8.24 -9.86 22.08
CA LEU A 121 -8.28 -9.42 20.70
C LEU A 121 -6.89 -9.01 20.22
N TRP A 122 -6.65 -9.19 18.91
CA TRP A 122 -5.52 -8.58 18.24
C TRP A 122 -5.93 -7.97 16.91
N ILE A 123 -5.06 -7.09 16.44
CA ILE A 123 -5.16 -6.50 15.11
C ILE A 123 -3.79 -6.45 14.43
N ARG A 124 -3.78 -6.76 13.13
CA ARG A 124 -2.63 -6.53 12.25
C ARG A 124 -3.07 -5.80 10.98
N ALA A 125 -2.15 -5.11 10.34
CA ALA A 125 -2.37 -4.67 8.98
C ALA A 125 -2.08 -5.84 8.02
N ASN A 126 -2.89 -5.98 6.97
CA ASN A 126 -2.70 -7.04 5.98
C ASN A 126 -1.55 -6.73 5.03
N GLN A 127 -1.25 -5.44 4.82
CA GLN A 127 -0.33 -4.96 3.79
C GLN A 127 0.30 -3.61 4.15
N GLY A 128 1.33 -3.21 3.40
CA GLY A 128 1.91 -1.86 3.42
C GLY A 128 2.96 -1.61 4.51
N HIS A 129 3.49 -2.66 5.13
CA HIS A 129 4.54 -2.57 6.14
C HIS A 129 5.85 -2.00 5.57
N THR A 130 6.53 -1.19 6.38
CA THR A 130 7.95 -0.85 6.19
C THR A 130 8.83 -1.45 7.27
N LEU A 131 8.23 -2.11 8.25
CA LEU A 131 8.94 -2.94 9.23
C LEU A 131 9.36 -4.23 8.51
N LYS A 132 10.60 -4.67 8.73
CA LYS A 132 11.02 -6.01 8.31
C LYS A 132 10.31 -7.00 9.22
N VAL A 133 9.45 -7.82 8.64
CA VAL A 133 8.82 -8.92 9.34
C VAL A 133 8.89 -10.13 8.42
N ASP A 134 9.34 -11.24 8.98
CA ASP A 134 9.67 -12.46 8.23
C ASP A 134 8.43 -13.24 7.77
N GLU A 135 7.23 -12.95 8.29
CA GLU A 135 6.00 -13.68 7.97
C GLU A 135 4.83 -12.76 7.60
N LEU A 136 4.88 -12.19 6.39
CA LEU A 136 3.62 -11.82 5.74
C LEU A 136 3.04 -13.13 5.17
N GLU A 137 1.83 -13.52 5.58
CA GLU A 137 1.12 -14.66 4.98
C GLU A 137 0.80 -14.35 3.51
N THR A 138 1.78 -14.62 2.65
CA THR A 138 1.69 -14.50 1.20
C THR A 138 1.92 -15.86 0.59
N LYS A 139 1.06 -16.22 -0.34
CA LYS A 139 1.22 -17.46 -1.12
C LYS A 139 2.12 -17.14 -2.32
N PRO A 140 3.24 -17.85 -2.53
CA PRO A 140 4.00 -17.73 -3.76
C PRO A 140 3.09 -17.97 -4.98
N ILE A 141 3.22 -17.16 -6.01
CA ILE A 141 2.57 -17.38 -7.30
C ILE A 141 3.54 -18.18 -8.15
N THR A 142 3.15 -19.40 -8.50
CA THR A 142 4.01 -20.32 -9.27
C THR A 142 3.65 -20.37 -10.74
N ASP A 143 2.39 -20.07 -11.08
CA ASP A 143 1.93 -19.96 -12.45
C ASP A 143 1.35 -18.57 -12.73
N SER A 144 1.80 -17.95 -13.81
CA SER A 144 1.27 -16.68 -14.30
C SER A 144 -0.23 -16.74 -14.66
N SER A 145 -0.77 -17.93 -14.97
CA SER A 145 -2.20 -18.13 -15.23
C SER A 145 -3.09 -17.83 -14.01
N GLU A 146 -2.52 -17.90 -12.79
CA GLU A 146 -3.18 -17.53 -11.54
C GLU A 146 -3.38 -16.00 -11.43
N VAL A 147 -2.70 -15.22 -12.28
CA VAL A 147 -2.71 -13.75 -12.27
C VAL A 147 -3.26 -13.22 -13.58
N PRO A 148 -4.59 -13.24 -13.78
CA PRO A 148 -5.20 -12.77 -15.01
C PRO A 148 -4.99 -11.26 -15.25
N CYS A 149 -4.72 -10.50 -14.19
CA CYS A 149 -4.44 -9.07 -14.26
C CYS A 149 -3.51 -8.66 -13.13
N ALA A 150 -2.50 -7.86 -13.45
CA ALA A 150 -1.64 -7.20 -12.47
C ALA A 150 -1.46 -5.74 -12.88
N VAL A 151 -2.07 -4.82 -12.13
CA VAL A 151 -2.11 -3.40 -12.50
C VAL A 151 -1.65 -2.50 -11.36
N HIS A 152 -0.82 -1.50 -11.70
CA HIS A 152 -0.37 -0.46 -10.79
C HIS A 152 -1.01 0.89 -11.12
N GLY A 153 -1.70 1.48 -10.13
CA GLY A 153 -2.27 2.81 -10.24
C GLY A 153 -1.30 3.89 -9.73
N THR A 154 -1.01 4.88 -10.58
CA THR A 154 -0.14 6.01 -10.24
C THR A 154 -0.71 7.33 -10.74
N ASN A 155 0.01 8.44 -10.49
CA ASN A 155 -0.36 9.78 -10.98
C ASN A 155 0.59 10.23 -12.12
N LEU A 156 0.16 11.24 -12.87
CA LEU A 156 0.92 11.76 -14.04
C LEU A 156 2.34 12.20 -13.68
N LYS A 157 2.53 12.81 -12.50
CA LYS A 157 3.84 13.27 -12.06
C LYS A 157 4.81 12.12 -11.80
N ALA A 158 4.35 11.05 -11.16
CA ALA A 158 5.16 9.88 -10.88
C ALA A 158 5.44 9.08 -12.17
N TRP A 159 4.51 9.08 -13.12
CA TRP A 159 4.67 8.41 -14.41
C TRP A 159 5.93 8.85 -15.17
N GLU A 160 6.28 10.14 -15.14
CA GLU A 160 7.48 10.67 -15.81
C GLU A 160 8.79 9.99 -15.38
N SER A 161 8.85 9.53 -14.14
CA SER A 161 9.98 8.77 -13.62
C SER A 161 9.80 7.27 -13.86
N ILE A 162 8.60 6.73 -13.62
CA ILE A 162 8.29 5.30 -13.77
C ILE A 162 8.51 4.82 -15.21
N LYS A 163 8.14 5.63 -16.21
CA LYS A 163 8.33 5.28 -17.63
C LYS A 163 9.79 5.07 -18.04
N LYS A 164 10.73 5.60 -17.26
CA LYS A 164 12.18 5.49 -17.49
C LYS A 164 12.84 4.40 -16.64
N GLN A 165 12.48 4.34 -15.36
CA GLN A 165 13.18 3.49 -14.38
C GLN A 165 12.41 2.21 -14.00
N GLY A 166 11.13 2.12 -14.35
CA GLY A 166 10.23 1.06 -13.89
C GLY A 166 9.50 1.40 -12.58
N LEU A 167 8.71 0.43 -12.11
CA LEU A 167 8.03 0.53 -10.82
C LEU A 167 9.03 0.23 -9.71
N SER A 168 9.04 1.05 -8.65
CA SER A 168 9.93 0.84 -7.50
C SER A 168 9.13 0.44 -6.27
N ARG A 169 9.64 -0.51 -5.47
CA ARG A 169 9.11 -0.74 -4.12
C ARG A 169 9.31 0.47 -3.20
N MET A 170 10.16 1.42 -3.59
CA MET A 170 10.54 2.59 -2.80
C MET A 170 11.04 2.15 -1.41
N ARG A 171 10.46 2.67 -0.33
CA ARG A 171 10.79 2.29 1.05
C ARG A 171 10.03 1.05 1.55
N ARG A 172 9.18 0.43 0.72
CA ARG A 172 8.40 -0.76 1.09
C ARG A 172 9.18 -2.04 0.77
N ASN A 173 8.68 -3.16 1.28
CA ASN A 173 9.23 -4.48 0.97
C ASN A 173 8.86 -4.94 -0.46
N HIS A 174 7.66 -4.57 -0.95
CA HIS A 174 7.15 -5.02 -2.25
C HIS A 174 6.52 -3.87 -3.06
N ILE A 175 6.58 -3.99 -4.38
CA ILE A 175 5.69 -3.34 -5.33
C ILE A 175 4.32 -4.00 -5.19
N HIS A 176 3.26 -3.17 -5.13
CA HIS A 176 1.90 -3.64 -4.96
C HIS A 176 1.14 -3.46 -6.27
N LEU A 177 0.51 -4.54 -6.73
CA LEU A 177 -0.27 -4.64 -7.95
C LEU A 177 -1.67 -5.11 -7.57
N ALA A 178 -2.70 -4.47 -8.14
CA ALA A 178 -4.07 -4.93 -7.98
C ALA A 178 -4.35 -6.04 -9.00
N SER A 179 -5.22 -6.98 -8.63
CA SER A 179 -5.70 -8.08 -9.48
C SER A 179 -6.77 -7.66 -10.49
N GLY A 180 -6.98 -6.35 -10.67
CA GLY A 180 -7.95 -5.81 -11.60
C GLY A 180 -8.10 -4.29 -11.53
N ARG A 181 -8.88 -3.75 -12.49
CA ARG A 181 -9.15 -2.32 -12.63
C ARG A 181 -9.90 -1.75 -11.41
N PRO A 182 -9.79 -0.43 -11.16
CA PRO A 182 -10.65 0.22 -10.18
C PRO A 182 -12.13 0.01 -10.55
N GLY A 183 -12.93 -0.56 -9.64
CA GLY A 183 -14.36 -0.81 -9.86
C GLY A 183 -14.71 -2.11 -10.59
N ALA A 184 -13.73 -2.95 -10.94
CA ALA A 184 -14.02 -4.29 -11.43
C ALA A 184 -14.73 -5.13 -10.35
N SER A 185 -15.76 -5.88 -10.74
CA SER A 185 -16.54 -6.71 -9.83
C SER A 185 -15.64 -7.73 -9.12
N GLY A 186 -15.76 -7.82 -7.78
CA GLY A 186 -14.96 -8.74 -6.96
C GLY A 186 -13.51 -8.33 -6.71
N VAL A 187 -13.03 -7.19 -7.22
CA VAL A 187 -11.64 -6.73 -7.05
C VAL A 187 -11.55 -5.57 -6.07
N ILE A 188 -10.94 -5.82 -4.90
CA ILE A 188 -10.60 -4.76 -3.95
C ILE A 188 -9.33 -4.05 -4.44
N SER A 189 -9.51 -3.04 -5.29
CA SER A 189 -8.38 -2.27 -5.79
C SER A 189 -7.77 -1.40 -4.68
N GLY A 190 -6.54 -1.73 -4.29
CA GLY A 190 -5.71 -0.90 -3.40
C GLY A 190 -5.39 0.49 -3.98
N MET A 191 -5.64 0.70 -5.28
CA MET A 191 -5.36 1.93 -6.00
C MET A 191 -6.09 3.14 -5.39
N ARG A 192 -5.46 4.31 -5.50
CA ARG A 192 -6.07 5.56 -5.03
C ARG A 192 -7.06 6.06 -6.07
N ASN A 193 -8.18 6.66 -5.64
CA ASN A 193 -9.14 7.28 -6.55
C ASN A 193 -8.51 8.43 -7.37
N SER A 194 -7.41 8.99 -6.86
CA SER A 194 -6.60 10.00 -7.54
C SER A 194 -5.60 9.42 -8.55
N SER A 195 -5.65 8.12 -8.85
CA SER A 195 -4.80 7.53 -9.88
C SER A 195 -5.27 8.01 -11.25
N GLN A 196 -4.32 8.42 -12.07
CA GLN A 196 -4.54 8.96 -13.42
C GLN A 196 -3.86 8.12 -14.49
N ILE A 197 -2.99 7.19 -14.08
CA ILE A 197 -2.28 6.26 -14.95
C ILE A 197 -2.45 4.85 -14.36
N LEU A 198 -2.78 3.88 -15.20
CA LEU A 198 -2.70 2.45 -14.92
C LEU A 198 -1.56 1.86 -15.73
N ILE A 199 -0.74 1.04 -15.08
CA ILE A 199 0.36 0.32 -15.71
C ILE A 199 0.07 -1.17 -15.55
N PHE A 200 -0.17 -1.85 -16.66
CA PHE A 200 -0.41 -3.29 -16.68
C PHE A 200 0.92 -4.02 -16.82
N VAL A 201 1.09 -5.07 -16.01
CA VAL A 201 2.33 -5.84 -15.95
C VAL A 201 2.14 -7.17 -16.68
N ASN A 202 3.06 -7.48 -17.57
CA ASN A 202 3.23 -8.81 -18.14
C ASN A 202 3.92 -9.72 -17.12
N VAL A 203 3.11 -10.36 -16.27
CA VAL A 203 3.58 -11.24 -15.18
C VAL A 203 4.32 -12.45 -15.75
N ALA A 204 3.83 -13.03 -16.85
CA ALA A 204 4.48 -14.18 -17.50
C ALA A 204 5.91 -13.86 -17.95
N ALA A 205 6.11 -12.73 -18.65
CA ALA A 205 7.43 -12.29 -19.09
C ALA A 205 8.36 -11.96 -17.90
N ALA A 206 7.82 -11.35 -16.84
CA ALA A 206 8.60 -11.04 -15.64
C ALA A 206 9.03 -12.32 -14.89
N MET A 207 8.12 -13.29 -14.72
CA MET A 207 8.41 -14.58 -14.09
C MET A 207 9.42 -15.39 -14.89
N ALA A 208 9.32 -15.40 -16.23
CA ALA A 208 10.30 -16.04 -17.11
C ALA A 208 11.71 -15.45 -16.96
N ALA A 209 11.80 -14.17 -16.60
CA ALA A 209 13.06 -13.48 -16.28
C ALA A 209 13.51 -13.62 -14.81
N GLY A 210 12.82 -14.44 -14.01
CA GLY A 210 13.16 -14.73 -12.62
C GLY A 210 12.56 -13.77 -11.58
N VAL A 211 11.64 -12.88 -11.97
CA VAL A 211 10.94 -12.03 -11.01
C VAL A 211 9.91 -12.85 -10.23
N LEU A 212 10.04 -12.86 -8.91
CA LEU A 212 9.13 -13.58 -8.03
C LEU A 212 7.89 -12.73 -7.70
N PHE A 213 6.74 -13.39 -7.70
CA PHE A 213 5.46 -12.82 -7.29
C PHE A 213 4.84 -13.63 -6.17
N SER A 214 4.03 -12.97 -5.35
CA SER A 214 3.24 -13.60 -4.30
C SER A 214 1.87 -12.93 -4.19
N LEU A 215 0.87 -13.70 -3.75
CA LEU A 215 -0.49 -13.24 -3.52
C LEU A 215 -0.73 -13.08 -2.03
N SER A 216 -1.22 -11.92 -1.62
CA SER A 216 -1.65 -11.69 -0.25
C SER A 216 -3.01 -12.32 0.06
N ALA A 217 -3.31 -12.48 1.35
CA ALA A 217 -4.64 -12.90 1.82
C ALA A 217 -5.81 -12.04 1.29
N ASN A 218 -5.56 -10.76 0.96
CA ASN A 218 -6.57 -9.85 0.41
C ASN A 218 -6.51 -9.67 -1.12
N GLY A 219 -5.87 -10.61 -1.83
CA GLY A 219 -5.87 -10.65 -3.30
C GLY A 219 -4.99 -9.59 -3.98
N VAL A 220 -4.06 -8.99 -3.24
CA VAL A 220 -3.06 -8.06 -3.78
C VAL A 220 -1.85 -8.87 -4.24
N ILE A 221 -1.39 -8.58 -5.45
CA ILE A 221 -0.19 -9.20 -6.01
C ILE A 221 1.02 -8.37 -5.60
N LEU A 222 2.06 -9.05 -5.14
CA LEU A 222 3.26 -8.45 -4.55
C LEU A 222 4.49 -8.99 -5.27
N THR A 223 5.44 -8.10 -5.56
CA THR A 223 6.78 -8.50 -6.01
C THR A 223 7.83 -7.64 -5.34
N ALA A 224 8.98 -8.22 -4.99
CA ALA A 224 10.13 -7.45 -4.51
C ALA A 224 10.74 -6.58 -5.63
N GLY A 225 10.47 -6.92 -6.90
CA GLY A 225 11.24 -6.44 -8.04
C GLY A 225 12.56 -7.20 -8.18
N ASP A 226 13.47 -6.62 -8.97
CA ASP A 226 14.85 -7.07 -9.14
C ASP A 226 15.70 -6.85 -7.87
N SER A 227 17.01 -7.11 -7.97
CA SER A 227 17.96 -6.90 -6.86
C SER A 227 18.01 -5.45 -6.35
N ASN A 228 17.58 -4.47 -7.15
CA ASN A 228 17.50 -3.06 -6.78
C ASN A 228 16.10 -2.65 -6.29
N GLY A 229 15.13 -3.56 -6.30
CA GLY A 229 13.75 -3.31 -5.90
C GLY A 229 12.89 -2.66 -6.98
N PHE A 230 13.23 -2.85 -8.25
CA PHE A 230 12.51 -2.31 -9.39
C PHE A 230 11.87 -3.41 -10.23
N LEU A 231 10.72 -3.12 -10.82
CA LEU A 231 10.15 -3.88 -11.93
C LEU A 231 10.36 -3.05 -13.19
N PRO A 232 11.29 -3.43 -14.07
CA PRO A 232 11.64 -2.68 -15.28
C PRO A 232 10.44 -2.42 -16.19
N PRO A 233 10.45 -1.31 -16.97
CA PRO A 233 9.36 -1.01 -17.88
C PRO A 233 9.20 -2.05 -19.01
N ALA A 234 10.22 -2.88 -19.26
CA ALA A 234 10.15 -3.97 -20.22
C ALA A 234 9.13 -5.06 -19.88
N TYR A 235 8.60 -5.05 -18.66
CA TYR A 235 7.50 -5.92 -18.26
C TYR A 235 6.15 -5.19 -18.22
N PHE A 236 6.03 -3.99 -18.79
CA PHE A 236 4.74 -3.31 -18.92
C PHE A 236 4.07 -3.76 -20.21
N SER A 237 2.91 -4.41 -20.10
CA SER A 237 2.14 -4.85 -21.26
C SER A 237 1.41 -3.70 -21.94
N SER A 238 0.88 -2.77 -21.15
CA SER A 238 0.17 -1.58 -21.64
C SER A 238 0.10 -0.52 -20.55
N VAL A 239 -0.18 0.72 -20.96
CA VAL A 239 -0.35 1.86 -20.05
C VAL A 239 -1.62 2.58 -20.44
N GLU A 240 -2.50 2.84 -19.47
CA GLU A 240 -3.73 3.59 -19.69
C GLU A 240 -3.69 4.90 -18.92
N ARG A 241 -4.29 5.94 -19.49
CA ARG A 241 -4.50 7.23 -18.86
C ARG A 241 -5.98 7.48 -18.63
N LYS A 242 -6.30 8.05 -17.48
CA LYS A 242 -7.65 8.48 -17.15
C LYS A 242 -8.02 9.75 -17.93
N ASN A 243 -9.12 9.71 -18.67
CA ASN A 243 -9.76 10.84 -19.34
C ASN A 243 -11.18 11.07 -18.78
N GLU A 244 -11.97 11.94 -19.42
CA GLU A 244 -13.35 12.23 -18.99
C GLU A 244 -14.29 11.04 -19.21
N ASP A 245 -14.03 10.26 -20.27
CA ASP A 245 -14.84 9.11 -20.70
C ASP A 245 -14.43 7.77 -20.06
N GLY A 246 -13.33 7.73 -19.31
CA GLY A 246 -12.82 6.52 -18.66
C GLY A 246 -11.30 6.38 -18.71
N TRP A 247 -10.85 5.21 -19.17
CA TRP A 247 -9.43 4.84 -19.29
C TRP A 247 -9.11 4.58 -20.76
N GLU A 248 -8.05 5.22 -21.24
CA GLU A 248 -7.60 5.16 -22.63
C GLU A 248 -6.15 4.69 -22.68
N GLU A 249 -5.86 3.71 -23.52
CA GLU A 249 -4.50 3.23 -23.72
C GLU A 249 -3.64 4.31 -24.39
N ILE A 250 -2.45 4.55 -23.83
CA ILE A 250 -1.49 5.52 -24.36
C ILE A 250 -0.26 4.81 -24.93
N PRO A 251 0.34 5.32 -26.01
CA PRO A 251 1.56 4.74 -26.56
C PRO A 251 2.68 4.67 -25.52
N PHE A 252 3.30 3.50 -25.40
CA PHE A 252 4.43 3.27 -24.51
C PHE A 252 5.41 2.25 -25.10
N ASP A 253 6.56 2.72 -25.53
CA ASP A 253 7.58 1.88 -26.21
C ASP A 253 8.50 1.13 -25.22
N GLY A 254 8.29 1.27 -23.91
CA GLY A 254 9.27 0.92 -22.88
C GLY A 254 9.54 -0.56 -22.63
N GLY A 255 9.14 -1.43 -23.56
CA GLY A 255 9.83 -2.68 -23.82
C GLY A 255 8.91 -3.72 -24.40
N ASN A 256 8.77 -3.67 -25.73
CA ASN A 256 8.55 -4.87 -26.49
C ASN A 256 9.75 -5.80 -26.22
N VAL A 257 9.60 -6.76 -25.31
CA VAL A 257 10.38 -8.00 -25.43
C VAL A 257 9.80 -8.64 -26.68
N ALA A 258 10.45 -8.40 -27.82
CA ALA A 258 10.04 -8.92 -29.10
C ALA A 258 9.71 -10.41 -28.94
N GLY A 259 8.44 -10.75 -29.09
CA GLY A 259 8.06 -12.10 -29.46
C GLY A 259 8.83 -12.42 -30.73
N SER A 260 9.78 -13.33 -30.62
CA SER A 260 10.52 -13.86 -31.75
C SER A 260 9.54 -14.19 -32.86
N GLN A 261 9.73 -13.54 -34.00
CA GLN A 261 9.01 -13.81 -35.22
C GLN A 261 9.09 -15.31 -35.53
N GLY A 262 7.98 -16.02 -35.41
CA GLY A 262 7.74 -17.26 -36.14
C GLY A 262 7.31 -16.92 -37.55
N GLN A 263 8.17 -16.29 -38.33
CA GLN A 263 8.03 -16.16 -39.77
C GLN A 263 9.04 -17.09 -40.42
N GLY A 264 8.59 -18.32 -40.65
CA GLY A 264 9.25 -19.28 -41.52
C GLY A 264 8.22 -19.79 -42.52
N MET A 265 8.19 -19.16 -43.70
CA MET A 265 7.86 -19.83 -44.96
C MET A 265 8.77 -21.07 -45.06
N VAL A 266 8.32 -22.26 -45.43
CA VAL A 266 7.68 -22.67 -46.69
C VAL A 266 6.90 -23.95 -46.46
#